data_AF-A0A6L5YTR1-F1
#
_entry.id   AF-A0A6L5YTR1-F1
#
_cell.length_a   1.000
_cell.length_b   1.000
_cell.length_c   1.000
_cell.angle_alpha   90.00
_cell.angle_beta   90.00
_cell.angle_gamma   90.00
#
_symmetry.space_group_name_H-M   'P 1'
#
loop_
_entity.id
_entity.type
_entity.pdbx_description
1 polymer ?
#
loop_
_entity_poly.entity_id
_entity_poly.type
_entity_poly.pdbx_seq_one_letter_code
_entity_poly.pdbx_strand_id
1 'polypeptide(L)'
;MKLRPQDTFEATLFDKGSVKILDEYIKSKKQYFFIDTCFDIIHMDKIYRINFIISNKIPVDKKIVATNITMTEFKKIYGYEYCDCDLLINYRKRLSTENRCSVPKLSVPVLDFLELFYTHFQQNLEKQKSEDEIILFDNPISINAQSSNNRTGYGNEYYYDILMYEGTKYGETSQFPIIGYTISFFGEIRKNTIIHIDKDGTYSEWYYKRE
;
A
#
# COMPACT_ATOMS: atom_id res chain seq x y z
N MET A 1 11.06 -14.97 -5.41
CA MET A 1 11.38 -15.24 -3.97
C MET A 1 10.08 -15.62 -3.26
N LYS A 2 10.11 -16.47 -2.21
CA LYS A 2 8.92 -16.80 -1.40
C LYS A 2 9.13 -16.40 0.06
N LEU A 3 8.06 -15.92 0.71
CA LEU A 3 8.08 -15.58 2.14
C LEU A 3 8.08 -16.87 2.98
N ARG A 4 8.87 -16.88 4.07
CA ARG A 4 8.85 -17.97 5.05
C ARG A 4 7.97 -17.55 6.24
N PRO A 5 7.04 -18.38 6.72
CA PRO A 5 6.13 -18.01 7.82
C PRO A 5 6.86 -17.56 9.10
N GLN A 6 8.01 -18.19 9.38
CA GLN A 6 8.86 -17.86 10.54
C GLN A 6 9.43 -16.43 10.48
N ASP A 7 9.63 -15.88 9.28
CA ASP A 7 10.24 -14.56 9.07
C ASP A 7 9.19 -13.47 8.74
N THR A 8 7.91 -13.83 8.66
CA THR A 8 6.84 -12.99 8.13
C THR A 8 5.77 -12.68 9.17
N PHE A 9 5.57 -11.40 9.46
CA PHE A 9 4.45 -10.88 10.22
C PHE A 9 3.31 -10.58 9.25
N GLU A 10 2.12 -11.08 9.52
CA GLU A 10 0.94 -10.92 8.67
C GLU A 10 -0.11 -10.11 9.44
N ALA A 11 -0.65 -9.07 8.82
CA ALA A 11 -1.75 -8.31 9.40
C ALA A 11 -2.57 -7.57 8.34
N THR A 12 -3.88 -7.47 8.59
CA THR A 12 -4.80 -6.61 7.87
C THR A 12 -4.60 -5.15 8.29
N LEU A 13 -4.51 -4.23 7.34
CA LEU A 13 -4.37 -2.81 7.63
C LEU A 13 -5.57 -2.25 8.39
N PHE A 14 -6.77 -2.81 8.25
CA PHE A 14 -8.01 -2.25 8.80
C PHE A 14 -8.46 -2.82 10.14
N ASP A 15 -7.88 -3.93 10.60
CA ASP A 15 -8.32 -4.60 11.85
C ASP A 15 -8.03 -3.75 13.09
N LYS A 16 -6.95 -2.96 13.06
CA LYS A 16 -6.55 -2.08 14.16
C LYS A 16 -5.88 -0.82 13.63
N GLY A 17 -5.76 0.21 14.49
CA GLY A 17 -5.09 1.45 14.13
C GLY A 17 -3.65 1.19 13.63
N SER A 18 -3.22 1.89 12.58
CA SER A 18 -1.94 1.61 11.89
C SER A 18 -0.73 1.60 12.83
N VAL A 19 -0.76 2.47 13.85
CA VAL A 19 0.25 2.53 14.91
C VAL A 19 0.38 1.19 15.65
N LYS A 20 -0.74 0.58 16.04
CA LYS A 20 -0.74 -0.70 16.76
C LYS A 20 -0.19 -1.83 15.90
N ILE A 21 -0.54 -1.87 14.60
CA ILE A 21 -0.02 -2.86 13.65
C ILE A 21 1.50 -2.76 13.57
N LEU A 22 2.02 -1.55 13.40
CA LEU A 22 3.45 -1.31 13.27
C LEU A 22 4.19 -1.61 14.57
N ASP A 23 3.61 -1.29 15.73
CA ASP A 23 4.18 -1.64 17.03
C ASP A 23 4.33 -3.15 17.20
N GLU A 24 3.30 -3.91 16.83
CA GLU A 24 3.34 -5.37 16.88
C GLU A 24 4.34 -5.96 15.90
N TYR A 25 4.40 -5.42 14.67
CA TYR A 25 5.41 -5.81 13.70
C TYR A 25 6.83 -5.59 14.24
N ILE A 26 7.12 -4.40 14.79
CA ILE A 26 8.43 -4.09 15.39
C ILE A 26 8.74 -5.05 16.54
N LYS A 27 7.77 -5.28 17.44
CA LYS A 27 7.92 -6.21 18.58
C LYS A 27 8.13 -7.65 18.15
N SER A 28 7.53 -8.07 17.04
CA SER A 28 7.66 -9.43 16.52
C SER A 28 9.08 -9.78 16.07
N LYS A 29 9.92 -8.77 15.80
CA LYS A 29 11.29 -8.90 15.25
C LYS A 29 11.36 -9.68 13.93
N LYS A 30 10.21 -9.91 13.28
CA LYS A 30 10.14 -10.52 11.96
C LYS A 30 10.71 -9.58 10.90
N GLN A 31 11.20 -10.16 9.81
CA GLN A 31 11.90 -9.40 8.76
C GLN A 31 10.93 -8.77 7.76
N TYR A 32 9.83 -9.47 7.49
CA TYR A 32 8.83 -9.05 6.52
C TYR A 32 7.52 -8.76 7.23
N PHE A 33 6.85 -7.71 6.80
CA PHE A 33 5.45 -7.46 7.09
C PHE A 33 4.67 -7.62 5.80
N PHE A 34 3.91 -8.71 5.70
CA PHE A 34 2.95 -8.97 4.64
C PHE A 34 1.62 -8.31 4.99
N ILE A 35 1.18 -7.40 4.13
CA ILE A 35 -0.11 -6.74 4.26
C ILE A 35 -1.17 -7.65 3.63
N ASP A 36 -1.98 -8.27 4.47
CA ASP A 36 -3.00 -9.23 4.04
C ASP A 36 -4.21 -8.55 3.38
N THR A 37 -4.38 -7.25 3.63
CA THR A 37 -5.36 -6.44 2.91
C THR A 37 -5.04 -6.37 1.42
N CYS A 38 -5.98 -6.80 0.59
CA CYS A 38 -5.85 -6.77 -0.86
C CYS A 38 -6.08 -5.35 -1.42
N PHE A 39 -5.20 -4.92 -2.31
CA PHE A 39 -5.41 -3.77 -3.17
C PHE A 39 -5.78 -4.26 -4.57
N ASP A 40 -7.04 -4.07 -4.96
CA ASP A 40 -7.56 -4.57 -6.23
C ASP A 40 -7.36 -3.53 -7.33
N ILE A 41 -6.69 -3.94 -8.42
CA ILE A 41 -6.40 -3.07 -9.56
C ILE A 41 -7.03 -3.60 -10.84
N ILE A 42 -7.47 -2.67 -11.69
CA ILE A 42 -7.96 -2.97 -13.04
C ILE A 42 -6.82 -2.78 -14.03
N HIS A 43 -6.58 -3.79 -14.87
CA HIS A 43 -5.66 -3.71 -15.99
C HIS A 43 -6.20 -4.54 -17.16
N MET A 44 -6.41 -3.90 -18.32
CA MET A 44 -6.95 -4.55 -19.53
C MET A 44 -8.23 -5.39 -19.26
N ASP A 45 -9.19 -4.78 -18.57
CA ASP A 45 -10.46 -5.40 -18.18
C ASP A 45 -10.29 -6.69 -17.32
N LYS A 46 -9.16 -6.83 -16.65
CA LYS A 46 -8.89 -7.86 -15.65
C LYS A 46 -8.64 -7.22 -14.29
N ILE A 47 -9.04 -7.92 -13.23
CA ILE A 47 -8.83 -7.49 -11.86
C ILE A 47 -7.73 -8.35 -11.24
N TYR A 48 -6.75 -7.67 -10.66
CA TYR A 48 -5.63 -8.28 -9.97
C TYR A 48 -5.61 -7.83 -8.51
N ARG A 49 -5.44 -8.79 -7.62
CA ARG A 49 -5.26 -8.60 -6.18
C ARG A 49 -3.81 -8.42 -5.86
N ILE A 50 -3.48 -7.32 -5.20
CA ILE A 50 -2.12 -6.95 -4.85
C ILE A 50 -1.97 -6.95 -3.32
N ASN A 51 -1.00 -7.71 -2.81
CA ASN A 51 -0.60 -7.65 -1.40
C ASN A 51 0.82 -7.11 -1.31
N PHE A 52 0.97 -5.97 -0.66
CA PHE A 52 2.26 -5.31 -0.49
C PHE A 52 3.07 -5.89 0.66
N ILE A 53 4.40 -5.83 0.52
CA ILE A 53 5.34 -6.37 1.49
C ILE A 53 6.28 -5.25 1.95
N ILE A 54 6.30 -5.01 3.26
CA ILE A 54 7.22 -4.11 3.94
C ILE A 54 8.38 -4.93 4.52
N SER A 55 9.60 -4.38 4.56
CA SER A 55 10.71 -5.01 5.27
C SER A 55 11.55 -4.01 6.06
N ASN A 56 12.08 -4.45 7.19
CA ASN A 56 13.05 -3.71 7.99
C ASN A 56 14.51 -3.95 7.57
N LYS A 57 14.76 -4.77 6.53
CA LYS A 57 16.09 -5.01 5.95
C LYS A 57 16.06 -4.73 4.46
N ILE A 58 16.98 -3.88 4.01
CA ILE A 58 17.15 -3.51 2.61
C ILE A 58 18.52 -3.98 2.13
N PRO A 59 18.65 -4.56 0.92
CA PRO A 59 19.95 -4.91 0.36
C PRO A 59 20.88 -3.69 0.28
N VAL A 60 22.17 -3.89 0.55
CA VAL A 60 23.18 -2.82 0.70
C VAL A 60 23.34 -2.00 -0.58
N ASP A 61 23.10 -2.60 -1.73
CA ASP A 61 23.19 -1.98 -3.07
C ASP A 61 21.95 -1.17 -3.47
N LYS A 62 20.87 -1.22 -2.68
CA LYS A 62 19.58 -0.62 -3.02
C LYS A 62 19.41 0.73 -2.31
N LYS A 63 18.86 1.71 -3.03
CA LYS A 63 18.48 3.01 -2.47
C LYS A 63 16.98 3.04 -2.22
N ILE A 64 16.55 3.63 -1.11
CA ILE A 64 15.12 3.81 -0.85
C ILE A 64 14.61 5.01 -1.65
N VAL A 65 13.58 4.82 -2.47
CA VAL A 65 12.88 5.91 -3.16
C VAL A 65 11.89 6.54 -2.19
N ALA A 66 12.06 7.83 -1.89
CA ALA A 66 11.16 8.55 -1.00
C ALA A 66 9.99 9.15 -1.78
N THR A 67 8.77 8.70 -1.49
CA THR A 67 7.52 9.23 -2.11
C THR A 67 6.76 10.17 -1.16
N ASN A 68 7.27 10.40 0.06
CA ASN A 68 6.63 11.14 1.16
C ASN A 68 5.23 10.65 1.57
N ILE A 69 4.74 9.55 0.98
CA ILE A 69 3.42 9.00 1.29
C ILE A 69 3.36 8.56 2.73
N THR A 70 2.33 9.01 3.45
CA THR A 70 2.07 8.54 4.81
C THR A 70 1.29 7.24 4.81
N MET A 71 1.39 6.43 5.88
CA MET A 71 0.57 5.22 6.03
C MET A 71 -0.94 5.52 5.98
N THR A 72 -1.35 6.70 6.45
CA THR A 72 -2.75 7.16 6.37
C THR A 72 -3.17 7.41 4.93
N GLU A 73 -2.30 8.03 4.12
CA GLU A 73 -2.54 8.22 2.68
C GLU A 73 -2.48 6.91 1.91
N PHE A 74 -1.52 6.06 2.22
CA PHE A 74 -1.38 4.72 1.64
C PHE A 74 -2.64 3.89 1.87
N LYS A 75 -3.20 3.91 3.10
CA LYS A 75 -4.48 3.23 3.38
C LYS A 75 -5.65 3.69 2.52
N LYS A 76 -5.66 4.95 2.06
CA LYS A 76 -6.76 5.46 1.22
C LYS A 76 -6.83 4.76 -0.13
N ILE A 77 -5.73 4.19 -0.63
CA ILE A 77 -5.74 3.46 -1.91
C ILE A 77 -6.58 2.18 -1.82
N TYR A 78 -6.70 1.59 -0.63
CA TYR A 78 -7.55 0.43 -0.38
C TYR A 78 -9.03 0.80 -0.15
N GLY A 79 -9.36 2.09 -0.16
CA GLY A 79 -10.75 2.55 -0.08
C GLY A 79 -11.48 2.48 -1.42
N TYR A 80 -10.77 2.18 -2.51
CA TYR A 80 -11.36 1.93 -3.82
C TYR A 80 -11.76 0.46 -3.91
N GLU A 81 -12.98 0.18 -4.38
CA GLU A 81 -13.44 -1.19 -4.62
C GLU A 81 -12.58 -1.85 -5.70
N TYR A 82 -12.35 -1.16 -6.82
CA TYR A 82 -11.42 -1.55 -7.87
C TYR A 82 -10.69 -0.31 -8.41
N CYS A 83 -9.37 -0.29 -8.30
CA CYS A 83 -8.55 0.85 -8.68
C CYS A 83 -8.11 0.78 -10.16
N ASP A 84 -8.70 1.63 -11.00
CA ASP A 84 -8.26 1.84 -12.38
C ASP A 84 -7.07 2.82 -12.40
N CYS A 85 -5.87 2.29 -12.16
CA CYS A 85 -4.64 3.07 -12.11
C CYS A 85 -4.36 3.79 -13.44
N ASP A 86 -4.69 3.16 -14.58
CA ASP A 86 -4.54 3.75 -15.90
C ASP A 86 -5.41 5.01 -16.05
N LEU A 87 -6.67 4.94 -15.64
CA LEU A 87 -7.59 6.07 -15.67
C LEU A 87 -7.10 7.19 -14.74
N LEU A 88 -6.71 6.86 -13.51
CA LEU A 88 -6.25 7.83 -12.51
C LEU A 88 -4.98 8.58 -12.96
N ILE A 89 -3.99 7.86 -13.48
CA ILE A 89 -2.72 8.44 -13.95
C ILE A 89 -2.95 9.28 -15.21
N ASN A 90 -3.74 8.78 -16.17
CA ASN A 90 -4.01 9.50 -17.41
C ASN A 90 -4.97 10.69 -17.22
N TYR A 91 -5.78 10.72 -16.17
CA TYR A 91 -6.62 11.86 -15.82
C TYR A 91 -5.77 13.14 -15.65
N ARG A 92 -4.58 13.06 -15.06
CA ARG A 92 -3.64 14.19 -14.96
C ARG A 92 -3.20 14.74 -16.33
N LYS A 93 -3.04 13.87 -17.32
CA LYS A 93 -2.69 14.25 -18.70
C LYS A 93 -3.86 14.94 -19.43
N ARG A 94 -5.09 14.82 -18.90
CA ARG A 94 -6.35 15.31 -19.48
C ARG A 94 -6.95 16.52 -18.74
N LEU A 95 -6.21 17.16 -17.83
CA LEU A 95 -6.65 18.32 -17.03
C LEU A 95 -6.89 19.62 -17.83
N SER A 96 -7.39 19.53 -19.06
CA SER A 96 -7.75 20.68 -19.91
C SER A 96 -9.19 21.17 -19.72
N THR A 97 -10.00 20.55 -18.86
CA THR A 97 -11.41 20.92 -18.68
C THR A 97 -11.65 21.67 -17.37
N GLU A 98 -12.33 22.81 -17.47
CA GLU A 98 -12.63 23.76 -16.39
C GLU A 98 -13.45 23.16 -15.21
N ASN A 99 -14.04 21.98 -15.38
CA ASN A 99 -14.80 21.29 -14.33
C ASN A 99 -13.90 20.36 -13.48
N ARG A 100 -13.57 20.82 -12.27
CA ARG A 100 -12.70 20.10 -11.32
C ARG A 100 -13.47 19.18 -10.35
N CYS A 101 -14.79 19.08 -10.46
CA CYS A 101 -15.60 18.31 -9.51
C CYS A 101 -15.47 16.78 -9.67
N SER A 102 -15.04 16.32 -10.86
CA SER A 102 -14.80 14.90 -11.17
C SER A 102 -13.34 14.47 -10.98
N VAL A 103 -12.48 15.33 -10.42
CA VAL A 103 -11.06 15.03 -10.23
C VAL A 103 -10.92 14.03 -9.07
N PRO A 104 -10.23 12.89 -9.25
CA PRO A 104 -9.90 12.00 -8.15
C PRO A 104 -9.17 12.77 -7.05
N LYS A 105 -9.69 12.73 -5.82
CA LYS A 105 -9.12 13.44 -4.66
C LYS A 105 -7.92 12.69 -4.07
N LEU A 106 -6.91 12.46 -4.91
CA LEU A 106 -5.64 11.85 -4.52
C LEU A 106 -4.63 12.94 -4.16
N SER A 107 -3.86 12.72 -3.09
CA SER A 107 -2.73 13.60 -2.79
C SER A 107 -1.59 13.31 -3.77
N VAL A 108 -0.71 14.30 -3.99
CA VAL A 108 0.47 14.15 -4.86
C VAL A 108 1.34 12.94 -4.47
N PRO A 109 1.63 12.68 -3.17
CA PRO A 109 2.35 11.48 -2.75
C PRO A 109 1.68 10.16 -3.14
N VAL A 110 0.35 10.09 -3.06
CA VAL A 110 -0.40 8.88 -3.46
C VAL A 110 -0.30 8.66 -4.95
N LEU A 111 -0.41 9.72 -5.74
CA LEU A 111 -0.29 9.62 -7.19
C LEU A 111 1.11 9.17 -7.62
N ASP A 112 2.16 9.77 -7.04
CA ASP A 112 3.55 9.39 -7.29
C ASP A 112 3.81 7.93 -6.95
N PHE A 113 3.31 7.47 -5.80
CA PHE A 113 3.34 6.06 -5.43
C PHE A 113 2.64 5.16 -6.45
N LEU A 114 1.41 5.50 -6.85
CA LEU A 114 0.63 4.71 -7.81
C LEU A 114 1.29 4.65 -9.18
N GLU A 115 1.90 5.74 -9.65
CA GLU A 115 2.61 5.79 -10.92
C GLU A 115 3.85 4.89 -10.93
N LEU A 116 4.66 4.94 -9.86
CA LEU A 116 5.82 4.06 -9.67
C LEU A 116 5.41 2.58 -9.59
N PHE A 117 4.43 2.29 -8.73
CA PHE A 117 3.91 0.93 -8.56
C PHE A 117 3.34 0.39 -9.87
N TYR A 118 2.48 1.14 -10.54
CA TYR A 118 1.75 0.65 -11.69
C TYR A 118 2.65 0.44 -12.90
N THR A 119 3.62 1.34 -13.12
CA THR A 119 4.66 1.14 -14.14
C THR A 119 5.43 -0.15 -13.88
N HIS A 120 5.82 -0.40 -12.63
CA HIS A 120 6.52 -1.63 -12.24
C HIS A 120 5.63 -2.87 -12.43
N PHE A 121 4.34 -2.78 -12.10
CA PHE A 121 3.35 -3.83 -12.29
C PHE A 121 3.23 -4.22 -13.77
N GLN A 122 3.03 -3.25 -14.66
CA GLN A 122 2.90 -3.50 -16.10
C GLN A 122 4.13 -4.21 -16.68
N GLN A 123 5.33 -3.85 -16.22
CA GLN A 123 6.59 -4.45 -16.69
C GLN A 123 6.84 -5.88 -16.18
N ASN A 124 6.14 -6.31 -15.13
CA ASN A 124 6.40 -7.58 -14.44
C ASN A 124 5.23 -8.55 -14.45
N LEU A 125 4.02 -8.10 -14.83
CA LEU A 125 2.82 -8.94 -14.87
C LEU A 125 3.02 -10.22 -15.70
N GLU A 126 3.54 -10.10 -16.93
CA GLU A 126 3.77 -11.24 -17.82
C GLU A 126 4.94 -12.14 -17.40
N LYS A 127 5.82 -11.64 -16.51
CA LYS A 127 7.01 -12.37 -16.05
C LYS A 127 6.71 -13.24 -14.83
N GLN A 128 5.58 -13.02 -14.17
CA GLN A 128 5.18 -13.75 -12.98
C GLN A 128 4.96 -15.24 -13.30
N LYS A 129 5.56 -16.12 -12.49
CA LYS A 129 5.45 -17.57 -12.66
C LYS A 129 4.42 -18.21 -11.74
N SER A 130 4.15 -17.60 -10.58
CA SER A 130 3.19 -18.10 -9.60
C SER A 130 2.62 -16.98 -8.73
N GLU A 131 1.43 -17.17 -8.18
CA GLU A 131 0.77 -16.20 -7.28
C GLU A 131 1.60 -15.90 -6.01
N ASP A 132 2.29 -16.90 -5.45
CA ASP A 132 3.14 -16.73 -4.27
C ASP A 132 4.48 -16.03 -4.56
N GLU A 133 4.75 -15.71 -5.83
CA GLU A 133 6.02 -15.09 -6.21
C GLU A 133 6.03 -13.63 -5.79
N ILE A 134 7.02 -13.27 -4.96
CA ILE A 134 7.27 -11.88 -4.63
C ILE A 134 7.93 -11.20 -5.83
N ILE A 135 7.28 -10.17 -6.34
CA ILE A 135 7.80 -9.24 -7.33
C ILE A 135 8.45 -8.09 -6.57
N LEU A 136 9.78 -8.05 -6.57
CA LEU A 136 10.57 -7.05 -5.87
C LEU A 136 10.70 -5.78 -6.70
N PHE A 137 10.59 -4.62 -6.06
CA PHE A 137 10.95 -3.36 -6.70
C PHE A 137 12.45 -3.29 -6.94
N ASP A 138 12.85 -2.66 -8.06
CA ASP A 138 14.25 -2.34 -8.33
C ASP A 138 14.89 -1.51 -7.21
N ASN A 139 14.10 -0.63 -6.59
CA ASN A 139 14.46 0.11 -5.40
C ASN A 139 13.24 0.16 -4.47
N PRO A 140 13.36 -0.17 -3.17
CA PRO A 140 12.25 -0.11 -2.23
C PRO A 140 11.64 1.29 -2.16
N ILE A 141 10.32 1.34 -1.98
CA ILE A 141 9.56 2.60 -1.90
C ILE A 141 9.23 2.90 -0.44
N SER A 142 9.59 4.07 0.06
CA SER A 142 9.35 4.45 1.45
C SER A 142 7.89 4.83 1.71
N ILE A 143 7.28 4.26 2.75
CA ILE A 143 6.08 4.81 3.40
C ILE A 143 6.49 5.43 4.74
N ASN A 144 6.05 6.66 4.98
CA ASN A 144 6.20 7.32 6.27
C ASN A 144 5.10 6.88 7.23
N ALA A 145 5.46 6.32 8.39
CA ALA A 145 4.46 5.89 9.36
C ALA A 145 4.86 6.16 10.81
N GLN A 146 3.84 6.24 11.67
CA GLN A 146 4.00 6.39 13.11
C GLN A 146 3.83 5.05 13.82
N SER A 147 4.63 4.86 14.85
CA SER A 147 4.63 3.79 15.86
C SER A 147 4.57 4.47 17.23
N SER A 148 4.26 3.75 18.30
CA SER A 148 4.23 4.34 19.64
C SER A 148 5.59 4.93 20.06
N ASN A 149 6.70 4.45 19.48
CA ASN A 149 8.06 4.93 19.77
C ASN A 149 8.40 6.30 19.15
N ASN A 150 7.73 6.71 18.07
CA ASN A 150 7.97 8.00 17.39
C ASN A 150 6.72 8.90 17.37
N ARG A 151 5.67 8.48 18.11
CA ARG A 151 4.41 9.22 18.26
C ARG A 151 4.48 10.32 19.33
N THR A 152 5.60 10.46 20.06
CA THR A 152 5.71 11.42 21.16
C THR A 152 5.35 12.82 20.69
N GLY A 153 4.20 13.29 21.18
CA GLY A 153 3.76 14.67 21.12
C GLY A 153 3.93 15.28 22.49
N TYR A 154 4.04 16.61 22.56
CA TYR A 154 4.12 17.37 23.81
C TYR A 154 3.06 16.89 24.82
N GLY A 155 3.52 16.19 25.85
CA GLY A 155 2.77 15.92 27.06
C GLY A 155 3.28 16.86 28.14
N ASN A 156 2.35 17.43 28.91
CA ASN A 156 2.69 18.19 30.10
C ASN A 156 3.05 17.18 31.20
N GLU A 157 4.33 17.05 31.53
CA GLU A 157 4.76 16.38 32.75
C GLU A 157 5.23 17.42 33.77
N TYR A 158 4.70 17.31 34.98
CA TYR A 158 5.15 18.10 36.12
C TYR A 158 6.41 17.46 36.68
N TYR A 159 7.52 18.19 36.65
CA TYR A 159 8.71 17.82 37.40
C TYR A 159 8.77 18.71 38.64
N TYR A 160 8.37 18.14 39.78
CA TYR A 160 8.01 18.90 40.98
C TYR A 160 6.89 19.92 40.69
N ASP A 161 7.16 21.22 40.88
CA ASP A 161 6.19 22.31 40.73
C ASP A 161 6.31 23.04 39.38
N ILE A 162 7.16 22.54 38.48
CA ILE A 162 7.49 23.21 37.21
C ILE A 162 6.91 22.41 36.05
N LEU A 163 6.10 23.08 35.22
CA LEU A 163 5.66 22.55 33.93
C LEU A 163 6.86 22.50 32.99
N MET A 164 7.40 21.31 32.75
CA MET A 164 8.54 21.11 31.85
C MET A 164 8.05 20.73 30.45
N TYR A 165 8.57 21.41 29.42
CA TYR A 165 8.32 21.08 28.02
C TYR A 165 9.46 20.21 27.49
N GLU A 166 9.30 18.89 27.48
CA GLU A 166 10.24 17.99 26.82
C GLU A 166 9.70 17.59 25.44
N GLY A 167 10.08 18.37 24.42
CA GLY A 167 9.69 18.11 23.04
C GLY A 167 10.65 17.14 22.36
N THR A 168 10.23 15.89 22.14
CA THR A 168 10.63 15.18 20.92
C THR A 168 9.58 15.49 19.86
N LYS A 169 10.02 15.77 18.64
CA LYS A 169 9.24 16.51 17.64
C LYS A 169 7.90 15.83 17.36
N TYR A 170 6.80 16.54 17.60
CA TYR A 170 5.44 16.07 17.28
C TYR A 170 5.38 15.64 15.81
N GLY A 171 4.98 14.39 15.57
CA GLY A 171 4.71 13.91 14.23
C GLY A 171 5.89 13.28 13.49
N GLU A 172 7.00 12.96 14.15
CA GLU A 172 8.08 12.20 13.51
C GLU A 172 7.54 10.86 12.96
N THR A 173 7.79 10.65 11.68
CA THR A 173 7.45 9.40 11.00
C THR A 173 8.73 8.64 10.72
N SER A 174 8.68 7.33 10.89
CA SER A 174 9.76 6.43 10.45
C SER A 174 9.46 5.96 9.04
N GLN A 175 10.53 5.71 8.29
CA GLN A 175 10.43 5.14 6.95
C GLN A 175 10.25 3.62 7.05
N PHE A 176 9.18 3.13 6.45
CA PHE A 176 8.86 1.71 6.28
C PHE A 176 8.93 1.38 4.79
N PRO A 177 10.01 0.75 4.32
CA PRO A 177 10.20 0.45 2.91
C PRO A 177 9.28 -0.69 2.45
N ILE A 178 8.47 -0.44 1.43
CA ILE A 178 7.82 -1.46 0.62
C ILE A 178 8.87 -2.03 -0.33
N ILE A 179 9.16 -3.31 -0.20
CA ILE A 179 10.19 -3.99 -1.00
C ILE A 179 9.62 -4.67 -2.23
N GLY A 180 8.30 -4.90 -2.27
CA GLY A 180 7.64 -5.59 -3.36
C GLY A 180 6.19 -5.91 -3.04
N TYR A 181 5.61 -6.78 -3.86
CA TYR A 181 4.23 -7.23 -3.72
C TYR A 181 4.04 -8.62 -4.35
N THR A 182 2.90 -9.22 -4.08
CA THR A 182 2.40 -10.41 -4.80
C THR A 182 1.23 -10.00 -5.71
N ILE A 183 0.98 -10.78 -6.75
CA ILE A 183 -0.14 -10.59 -7.65
C ILE A 183 -0.96 -11.89 -7.66
N SER A 184 -2.26 -11.79 -7.45
CA SER A 184 -3.18 -12.89 -7.74
C SER A 184 -4.27 -12.43 -8.70
N PHE A 185 -4.63 -13.29 -9.65
CA PHE A 185 -5.72 -12.98 -10.56
C PHE A 185 -7.04 -13.13 -9.80
N PHE A 186 -7.88 -12.11 -9.86
CA PHE A 186 -9.20 -12.16 -9.26
C PHE A 186 -10.26 -12.47 -10.31
N GLY A 187 -10.44 -11.63 -11.32
CA GLY A 187 -11.54 -11.83 -12.26
C GLY A 187 -11.43 -11.01 -13.52
N GLU A 188 -12.41 -11.16 -14.42
CA GLU A 188 -12.52 -10.38 -15.64
C GLU A 188 -13.74 -9.47 -15.60
N ILE A 189 -13.60 -8.27 -16.15
CA ILE A 189 -14.70 -7.35 -16.38
C ILE A 189 -15.21 -7.60 -17.80
N ARG A 190 -16.48 -7.99 -17.91
CA ARG A 190 -17.17 -8.10 -19.19
C ARG A 190 -18.35 -7.14 -19.21
N LYS A 191 -18.23 -6.09 -20.03
CA LYS A 191 -19.16 -4.96 -20.05
C LYS A 191 -19.21 -4.29 -18.66
N ASN A 192 -20.25 -4.54 -17.88
CA ASN A 192 -20.46 -3.99 -16.55
C ASN A 192 -20.62 -5.10 -15.50
N THR A 193 -20.02 -6.26 -15.76
CA THR A 193 -20.11 -7.43 -14.87
C THR A 193 -18.71 -7.93 -14.58
N ILE A 194 -18.40 -8.10 -13.30
CA ILE A 194 -17.21 -8.82 -12.88
C ILE A 194 -17.57 -10.29 -12.83
N ILE A 195 -16.71 -11.10 -13.44
CA ILE A 195 -16.80 -12.54 -13.45
C ILE A 195 -15.60 -13.08 -12.69
N HIS A 196 -15.86 -13.78 -11.60
CA HIS A 196 -14.87 -14.43 -10.76
C HIS A 196 -15.11 -15.95 -10.78
N ILE A 197 -14.02 -16.70 -10.92
CA ILE A 197 -14.04 -18.15 -10.80
C ILE A 197 -13.04 -18.50 -9.70
N ASP A 198 -13.54 -19.00 -8.59
CA ASP A 198 -12.73 -19.47 -7.47
C ASP A 198 -11.89 -20.69 -7.86
N LYS A 199 -10.87 -20.98 -7.05
CA LYS A 199 -9.99 -22.15 -7.25
C LYS A 199 -10.72 -23.49 -7.18
N ASP A 200 -11.86 -23.54 -6.49
CA ASP A 200 -12.73 -24.70 -6.39
C ASP A 200 -13.73 -24.81 -7.56
N GLY A 201 -13.70 -23.87 -8.49
CA GLY A 201 -14.60 -23.79 -9.64
C GLY A 201 -15.90 -23.03 -9.37
N THR A 202 -16.09 -22.44 -8.18
CA THR A 202 -17.26 -21.63 -7.87
C THR A 202 -17.30 -20.40 -8.77
N TYR A 203 -18.43 -20.21 -9.44
CA TYR A 203 -18.66 -19.06 -10.32
C TYR A 203 -19.43 -17.98 -9.56
N SER A 204 -18.87 -16.77 -9.53
CA SER A 204 -19.50 -15.59 -8.96
C SER A 204 -19.53 -14.46 -9.97
N GLU A 205 -20.68 -13.79 -10.08
CA GLU A 205 -20.84 -12.62 -10.92
C GLU A 205 -21.56 -11.50 -10.17
N TRP A 206 -21.12 -10.26 -10.37
CA TRP A 206 -21.81 -9.10 -9.85
C TRP A 206 -21.63 -7.89 -10.76
N TYR A 207 -22.58 -6.96 -10.64
CA TYR A 207 -22.57 -5.75 -11.44
C TYR A 207 -21.49 -4.79 -10.96
N TYR A 208 -20.65 -4.34 -11.89
CA TYR A 208 -19.64 -3.32 -11.69
C TYR A 208 -19.96 -2.12 -12.57
N LYS A 209 -20.16 -0.97 -11.93
CA LYS A 209 -20.30 0.30 -12.64
C LYS A 209 -18.94 0.98 -12.67
N ARG A 210 -18.32 1.02 -13.84
CA ARG A 210 -17.10 1.81 -14.09
C ARG A 210 -17.49 3.29 -14.01
N GLU A 211 -17.10 3.97 -12.94
CA GLU A 211 -17.30 5.42 -12.76
C GLU A 211 -16.34 6.25 -13.61
#